data_AF-A0AAD7HT70-F1
#
_entry.id   AF-A0AAD7HT70-F1
#
_cell.length_a   1.000
_cell.length_b   1.000
_cell.length_c   1.000
_cell.angle_alpha   90.00
_cell.angle_beta   90.00
_cell.angle_gamma   90.00
#
_symmetry.space_group_name_H-M   'P 1'
#
loop_
_entity.id
_entity.type
_entity.pdbx_description
1 polymer ?
#
loop_
_entity_poly.entity_id
_entity_poly.type
_entity_poly.pdbx_seq_one_letter_code
_entity_poly.pdbx_strand_id
1 'polypeptide(L)'
;MPMNLSIPVAGRKTPLEAIAHLLPDTDLLRDPIPTRWRVGLNADPAVLLKQLDEEIDTPWPPLELLELKPEFPHGYPPEMPTFHNDPKRLRSAFHSGENRRLEWLGDAVVGAVLFSCIYRSHERASAPLNTDFVGKLVGPQLLGHLGLLYGMQLHDFMTSKTNRSTVPAMERVCDSFEAVVGANVLSFGFEHTRDYWLGPLLQPWVNLFTGTSTDSVFVSSTARSLHQKIIAGFDQVPVGPCRSLNLDTSSFILPRNANGSPRLSAADLLAELGADGAAWDEVDASRVIFPPAYPPAAPCLADTSPSALAAAMTDITYRIEFGCTPNTGYRALGLHLCRAAVTELIVKRFESANPAEMVTIQSECLDERLLGRLGFLFNLHRHLRVLRSAQDDSYYITARQSTDAFQALVGVLYLTIGWAPLSTWLGQLFTPWMEATNDGRLRAFPGAQVLREAEERQSQGRGPKRQGQRAREGGET
;
A
#
# COMPACT_ATOMS: atom_id res chain seq x y z
N MET A 1 -11.34 33.01 46.71
CA MET A 1 -10.64 31.71 46.66
C MET A 1 -11.32 30.88 45.60
N PRO A 2 -10.68 30.58 44.46
CA PRO A 2 -11.27 29.68 43.47
C PRO A 2 -11.05 28.23 43.92
N MET A 3 -12.11 27.42 43.91
CA MET A 3 -12.03 25.99 44.14
C MET A 3 -11.32 25.32 42.95
N ASN A 4 -10.18 24.69 43.23
CA ASN A 4 -9.56 23.72 42.34
C ASN A 4 -10.45 22.48 42.27
N LEU A 5 -11.18 22.31 41.18
CA LEU A 5 -11.74 21.02 40.78
C LEU A 5 -10.67 20.28 39.98
N SER A 6 -9.82 19.55 40.70
CA SER A 6 -8.99 18.50 40.13
C SER A 6 -9.90 17.36 39.69
N ILE A 7 -10.24 17.33 38.41
CA ILE A 7 -10.85 16.16 37.76
C ILE A 7 -9.78 15.07 37.77
N PRO A 8 -10.05 13.87 38.35
CA PRO A 8 -9.11 12.77 38.25
C PRO A 8 -9.08 12.32 36.79
N VAL A 9 -7.95 12.56 36.12
CA VAL A 9 -7.67 11.97 34.81
C VAL A 9 -7.69 10.46 35.02
N ALA A 10 -8.71 9.78 34.49
CA ALA A 10 -8.77 8.33 34.47
C ALA A 10 -7.43 7.81 33.92
N GLY A 11 -6.75 6.96 34.69
CA GLY A 11 -5.37 6.54 34.43
C GLY A 11 -5.24 6.01 33.01
N ARG A 12 -4.48 6.71 32.17
CA ARG A 12 -4.07 6.19 30.86
C ARG A 12 -3.25 4.95 31.10
N LYS A 13 -3.63 3.86 30.42
CA LYS A 13 -2.83 2.64 30.47
C LYS A 13 -1.52 2.91 29.74
N THR A 14 -0.40 2.50 30.33
CA THR A 14 0.89 2.56 29.63
C THR A 14 0.84 1.67 28.38
N PRO A 15 1.65 1.93 27.32
CA PRO A 15 1.75 1.04 26.17
C PRO A 15 2.01 -0.42 26.55
N LEU A 16 2.74 -0.64 27.66
CA LEU A 16 2.99 -1.95 28.24
C LEU A 16 1.73 -2.61 28.81
N GLU A 17 0.88 -1.85 29.51
CA GLU A 17 -0.43 -2.32 30.01
C GLU A 17 -1.42 -2.60 28.87
N ALA A 18 -1.27 -1.90 27.75
CA ALA A 18 -2.06 -2.12 26.55
C ALA A 18 -1.77 -3.47 25.89
N ILE A 19 -0.53 -4.00 25.96
CA ILE A 19 -0.21 -5.35 25.46
C ILE A 19 -0.15 -6.44 26.53
N ALA A 20 -0.14 -6.08 27.82
CA ALA A 20 -0.02 -7.02 28.94
C ALA A 20 -1.08 -8.13 28.90
N HIS A 21 -2.29 -7.83 28.40
CA HIS A 21 -3.40 -8.79 28.30
C HIS A 21 -3.27 -9.79 27.13
N LEU A 22 -2.28 -9.61 26.25
CA LEU A 22 -2.01 -10.45 25.07
C LEU A 22 -0.89 -11.46 25.33
N LEU A 23 -0.06 -11.18 26.34
CA LEU A 23 0.98 -12.07 26.81
C LEU A 23 0.26 -13.26 27.49
N PRO A 24 0.50 -14.52 27.08
CA PRO A 24 -0.14 -15.69 27.72
C PRO A 24 0.20 -15.70 29.22
N ASP A 25 -0.70 -16.17 30.10
CA ASP A 25 -0.54 -16.17 31.57
C ASP A 25 0.92 -16.26 32.03
N THR A 26 1.53 -15.10 32.27
CA THR A 26 2.95 -14.98 32.59
C THR A 26 3.10 -14.39 33.98
N ASP A 27 3.09 -15.27 34.97
CA ASP A 27 3.88 -15.06 36.19
C ASP A 27 5.37 -14.80 35.88
N LEU A 28 5.81 -15.07 34.64
CA LEU A 28 7.14 -14.80 34.08
C LEU A 28 7.41 -13.35 33.66
N LEU A 29 6.42 -12.45 33.66
CA LEU A 29 6.63 -11.01 33.50
C LEU A 29 6.95 -10.30 34.82
N ARG A 30 7.00 -11.03 35.94
CA ARG A 30 7.22 -10.40 37.26
C ARG A 30 8.62 -9.82 37.44
N ASP A 31 9.58 -10.16 36.60
CA ASP A 31 10.78 -9.34 36.40
C ASP A 31 10.67 -8.62 35.05
N PRO A 32 10.12 -7.40 35.03
CA PRO A 32 9.53 -6.87 33.81
C PRO A 32 10.56 -6.00 33.09
N ILE A 33 10.37 -5.88 31.78
CA ILE A 33 10.88 -4.85 30.86
C ILE A 33 11.31 -3.49 31.47
N PRO A 34 10.67 -2.90 32.49
CA PRO A 34 11.20 -1.84 33.34
C PRO A 34 12.63 -2.01 33.86
N THR A 35 13.19 -3.23 33.92
CA THR A 35 14.61 -3.47 34.23
C THR A 35 15.53 -3.28 33.02
N ARG A 36 15.01 -3.35 31.78
CA ARG A 36 15.73 -3.02 30.54
C ARG A 36 15.63 -1.54 30.18
N TRP A 37 14.46 -0.93 30.39
CA TRP A 37 14.29 0.52 30.24
C TRP A 37 15.05 1.26 31.35
N ARG A 38 16.21 1.82 31.01
CA ARG A 38 17.01 2.67 31.89
C ARG A 38 16.33 4.02 32.15
N VAL A 39 15.44 4.45 31.24
CA VAL A 39 14.54 5.58 31.44
C VAL A 39 13.12 5.10 31.75
N GLY A 40 12.39 5.85 32.58
CA GLY A 40 11.00 5.53 32.87
C GLY A 40 10.14 5.56 31.60
N LEU A 41 9.10 4.73 31.52
CA LEU A 41 8.16 4.68 30.38
C LEU A 41 7.42 6.00 30.11
N ASN A 42 7.48 6.95 31.04
CA ASN A 42 6.96 8.31 30.88
C ASN A 42 7.99 9.28 30.28
N ALA A 43 9.18 8.80 29.89
CA ALA A 43 10.19 9.62 29.25
C ALA A 43 9.75 10.06 27.86
N ASP A 44 10.39 11.12 27.36
CA ASP A 44 10.17 11.60 26.01
C ASP A 44 10.39 10.47 24.98
N PRO A 45 9.50 10.30 23.98
CA PRO A 45 9.61 9.21 23.01
C PRO A 45 10.94 9.17 22.25
N ALA A 46 11.57 10.31 21.98
CA ALA A 46 12.89 10.34 21.34
C ALA A 46 13.96 9.73 22.27
N VAL A 47 13.85 9.97 23.57
CA VAL A 47 14.76 9.38 24.58
C VAL A 47 14.53 7.88 24.69
N LEU A 48 13.28 7.41 24.65
CA LEU A 48 12.97 5.98 24.65
C LEU A 48 13.54 5.28 23.40
N LEU A 49 13.30 5.83 22.21
CA LEU A 49 13.82 5.27 20.96
C LEU A 49 15.36 5.28 20.93
N LYS A 50 15.99 6.37 21.38
CA LYS A 50 17.44 6.44 21.51
C LYS A 50 17.99 5.43 22.51
N GLN A 51 17.27 5.17 23.61
CA GLN A 51 17.68 4.16 24.57
C GLN A 51 17.64 2.74 23.97
N LEU A 52 16.67 2.47 23.09
CA LEU A 52 16.59 1.21 22.35
C LEU A 52 17.80 1.06 21.40
N ASP A 53 18.21 2.14 20.73
CA ASP A 53 19.44 2.15 19.90
C ASP A 53 20.71 1.91 20.73
N GLU A 54 20.74 2.40 21.97
CA GLU A 54 21.89 2.32 22.89
C GLU A 54 21.92 1.03 23.73
N GLU A 55 20.95 0.12 23.60
CA GLU A 55 20.99 -1.19 24.26
C GLU A 55 22.13 -2.05 23.67
N ILE A 56 23.26 -2.01 24.37
CA ILE A 56 24.63 -2.47 24.04
C ILE A 56 24.73 -3.89 23.43
N ASP A 57 23.72 -4.74 23.62
CA ASP A 57 23.70 -6.13 23.13
C ASP A 57 22.65 -6.40 22.03
N THR A 58 21.98 -5.37 21.52
CA THR A 58 20.99 -5.53 20.44
C THR A 58 21.66 -5.41 19.06
N PRO A 59 21.31 -6.28 18.09
CA PRO A 59 21.84 -6.22 16.73
C PRO A 59 21.08 -5.20 15.85
N TRP A 60 20.39 -4.23 16.45
CA TRP A 60 19.47 -3.36 15.73
C TRP A 60 20.19 -2.12 15.19
N PRO A 61 20.00 -1.77 13.90
CA PRO A 61 20.54 -0.53 13.36
C PRO A 61 19.83 0.68 14.00
N PRO A 62 20.56 1.76 14.30
CA PRO A 62 19.97 2.95 14.89
C PRO A 62 18.95 3.60 13.96
N LEU A 63 17.93 4.25 14.53
CA LEU A 63 16.90 4.93 13.74
C LEU A 63 17.40 6.29 13.23
N GLU A 64 17.96 6.31 12.01
CA GLU A 64 18.50 7.53 11.36
C GLU A 64 17.53 8.73 11.39
N LEU A 65 16.22 8.48 11.30
CA LEU A 65 15.19 9.53 11.32
C LEU A 65 15.13 10.32 12.64
N LEU A 66 15.66 9.78 13.74
CA LEU A 66 15.74 10.50 15.02
C LEU A 66 16.71 11.69 14.95
N GLU A 67 17.71 11.65 14.07
CA GLU A 67 18.65 12.77 13.88
C GLU A 67 17.95 14.03 13.37
N LEU A 68 16.79 13.87 12.72
CA LEU A 68 15.94 14.95 12.24
C LEU A 68 15.06 15.57 13.35
N LYS A 69 15.12 15.04 14.58
CA LYS A 69 14.42 15.55 15.77
C LYS A 69 12.92 15.73 15.56
N PRO A 70 12.16 14.64 15.32
CA PRO A 70 10.71 14.71 15.20
C PRO A 70 10.07 15.31 16.45
N GLU A 71 9.07 16.17 16.24
CA GLU A 71 8.23 16.68 17.33
C GLU A 71 7.10 15.69 17.60
N PHE A 72 7.12 15.08 18.78
CA PHE A 72 6.10 14.13 19.20
C PHE A 72 4.95 14.84 19.92
N PRO A 73 3.68 14.60 19.53
CA PRO A 73 2.54 15.15 20.24
C PRO A 73 2.41 14.54 21.64
N HIS A 74 1.71 15.25 22.53
CA HIS A 74 1.42 14.74 23.87
C HIS A 74 0.61 13.43 23.80
N GLY A 75 1.11 12.38 24.45
CA GLY A 75 0.48 11.05 24.44
C GLY A 75 0.93 10.17 23.28
N TYR A 76 2.08 10.45 22.68
CA TYR A 76 2.76 9.54 21.76
C TYR A 76 3.55 8.45 22.53
N PRO A 77 3.61 7.20 22.04
CA PRO A 77 2.81 6.69 20.92
C PRO A 77 1.31 6.62 21.30
N PRO A 78 0.38 6.76 20.32
CA PRO A 78 -1.04 6.61 20.58
C PRO A 78 -1.34 5.27 21.24
N GLU A 79 -2.42 5.21 22.03
CA GLU A 79 -2.84 3.96 22.67
C GLU A 79 -3.15 2.90 21.60
N MET A 80 -2.63 1.68 21.81
CA MET A 80 -2.92 0.58 20.91
C MET A 80 -4.41 0.19 21.00
N PRO A 81 -5.08 -0.08 19.87
CA PRO A 81 -6.49 -0.48 19.87
C PRO A 81 -6.73 -1.72 20.72
N THR A 82 -7.85 -1.72 21.45
CA THR A 82 -8.19 -2.80 22.39
C THR A 82 -9.07 -3.85 21.72
N PHE A 83 -8.53 -5.07 21.56
CA PHE A 83 -9.20 -6.18 20.87
C PHE A 83 -10.18 -6.93 21.78
N HIS A 84 -10.95 -6.22 22.60
CA HIS A 84 -11.82 -6.83 23.62
C HIS A 84 -12.78 -7.89 23.04
N ASN A 85 -13.25 -7.69 21.81
CA ASN A 85 -14.20 -8.58 21.15
C ASN A 85 -13.54 -9.66 20.27
N ASP A 86 -12.25 -9.53 19.94
CA ASP A 86 -11.51 -10.53 19.16
C ASP A 86 -10.02 -10.63 19.58
N PRO A 87 -9.74 -11.08 20.81
CA PRO A 87 -8.37 -11.25 21.27
C PRO A 87 -7.65 -12.39 20.54
N LYS A 88 -8.40 -13.27 19.85
CA LYS A 88 -7.80 -14.35 19.04
C LYS A 88 -7.10 -13.79 17.81
N ARG A 89 -7.69 -12.79 17.15
CA ARG A 89 -7.11 -12.15 15.97
C ARG A 89 -5.85 -11.35 16.26
N LEU A 90 -5.76 -10.74 17.44
CA LEU A 90 -4.50 -10.10 17.81
C LEU A 90 -3.42 -11.15 18.15
N ARG A 91 -3.81 -12.26 18.81
CA ARG A 91 -2.86 -13.36 19.04
C ARG A 91 -2.36 -13.97 17.73
N SER A 92 -3.20 -14.09 16.70
CA SER A 92 -2.80 -14.67 15.42
C SER A 92 -1.74 -13.85 14.69
N ALA A 93 -1.66 -12.54 14.94
CA ALA A 93 -0.57 -11.69 14.45
C ALA A 93 0.82 -12.15 14.93
N PHE A 94 0.91 -12.94 16.01
CA PHE A 94 2.17 -13.47 16.53
C PHE A 94 2.34 -14.98 16.27
N HIS A 95 1.46 -15.61 15.47
CA HIS A 95 1.54 -17.03 15.11
C HIS A 95 1.91 -17.21 13.63
N SER A 96 2.99 -17.93 13.33
CA SER A 96 3.68 -17.95 12.03
C SER A 96 2.83 -18.16 10.77
N GLY A 97 1.71 -18.90 10.83
CA GLY A 97 0.84 -19.14 9.68
C GLY A 97 -0.13 -17.99 9.38
N GLU A 98 -0.85 -17.53 10.40
CA GLU A 98 -1.82 -16.44 10.29
C GLU A 98 -1.13 -15.07 10.27
N ASN A 99 0.03 -14.95 10.93
CA ASN A 99 0.89 -13.78 10.91
C ASN A 99 1.20 -13.35 9.48
N ARG A 100 1.71 -14.24 8.60
CA ARG A 100 2.06 -13.85 7.21
C ARG A 100 0.90 -13.22 6.43
N ARG A 101 -0.33 -13.71 6.64
CA ARG A 101 -1.51 -13.14 5.97
C ARG A 101 -1.84 -11.76 6.50
N LEU A 102 -1.71 -11.59 7.81
CA LEU A 102 -1.96 -10.32 8.49
C LEU A 102 -0.84 -9.32 8.20
N GLU A 103 0.42 -9.74 8.18
CA GLU A 103 1.61 -8.99 7.78
C GLU A 103 1.41 -8.43 6.36
N TRP A 104 1.04 -9.29 5.42
CA TRP A 104 0.79 -8.88 4.04
C TRP A 104 -0.35 -7.86 3.90
N LEU A 105 -1.42 -8.00 4.69
CA LEU A 105 -2.46 -6.97 4.81
C LEU A 105 -1.93 -5.69 5.47
N GLY A 106 -1.15 -5.85 6.51
CA GLY A 106 -0.47 -4.80 7.27
C GLY A 106 0.38 -3.90 6.38
N ASP A 107 1.33 -4.46 5.63
CA ASP A 107 2.20 -3.76 4.68
C ASP A 107 1.36 -2.91 3.70
N ALA A 108 0.34 -3.52 3.10
CA ALA A 108 -0.54 -2.83 2.17
C ALA A 108 -1.29 -1.65 2.83
N VAL A 109 -1.76 -1.82 4.06
CA VAL A 109 -2.46 -0.80 4.84
C VAL A 109 -1.51 0.30 5.32
N VAL A 110 -0.30 -0.04 5.78
CA VAL A 110 0.71 0.94 6.22
C VAL A 110 1.03 1.89 5.08
N GLY A 111 1.27 1.37 3.88
CA GLY A 111 1.45 2.20 2.69
C GLY A 111 0.25 3.11 2.41
N ALA A 112 -0.98 2.57 2.43
CA ALA A 112 -2.18 3.35 2.17
C ALA A 112 -2.43 4.46 3.22
N VAL A 113 -2.19 4.17 4.51
CA VAL A 113 -2.33 5.16 5.59
C VAL A 113 -1.23 6.21 5.52
N LEU A 114 0.02 5.82 5.30
CA LEU A 114 1.13 6.75 5.15
C LEU A 114 0.86 7.76 4.02
N PHE A 115 0.50 7.26 2.84
CA PHE A 115 0.19 8.12 1.70
C PHE A 115 -1.05 8.96 1.96
N SER A 116 -2.06 8.43 2.67
CA SER A 116 -3.21 9.22 3.10
C SER A 116 -2.80 10.38 4.00
N CYS A 117 -1.91 10.17 4.97
CA CYS A 117 -1.38 11.21 5.84
C CYS A 117 -0.63 12.27 5.04
N ILE A 118 0.31 11.84 4.18
CA ILE A 118 1.08 12.75 3.31
C ILE A 118 0.15 13.63 2.48
N TYR A 119 -0.84 13.05 1.80
CA TYR A 119 -1.71 13.82 0.89
C TYR A 119 -2.82 14.61 1.58
N ARG A 120 -3.19 14.27 2.82
CA ARG A 120 -4.10 15.10 3.63
C ARG A 120 -3.38 16.28 4.29
N SER A 121 -2.12 16.11 4.71
CA SER A 121 -1.32 17.21 5.28
C SER A 121 -0.80 18.18 4.23
N HIS A 122 -0.66 17.73 2.98
CA HIS A 122 -0.17 18.56 1.89
C HIS A 122 -1.34 19.26 1.19
N GLU A 123 -1.53 20.58 1.43
CA GLU A 123 -2.39 21.46 0.62
C GLU A 123 -2.01 21.48 -0.88
N ARG A 124 -0.91 20.79 -1.24
CA ARG A 124 -0.37 20.70 -2.60
C ARG A 124 0.01 19.27 -2.92
N ALA A 125 -0.97 18.42 -3.25
CA ALA A 125 -0.79 17.07 -3.79
C ALA A 125 0.10 16.99 -5.06
N SER A 126 0.63 18.12 -5.52
CA SER A 126 1.46 18.33 -6.70
C SER A 126 2.98 18.27 -6.48
N ALA A 127 3.45 18.28 -5.22
CA ALA A 127 4.88 18.19 -4.96
C ALA A 127 5.40 16.76 -5.27
N PRO A 128 6.55 16.62 -5.96
CA PRO A 128 7.14 15.30 -6.16
C PRO A 128 7.54 14.72 -4.80
N LEU A 129 7.15 13.47 -4.54
CA LEU A 129 7.54 12.80 -3.31
C LEU A 129 9.02 12.41 -3.38
N ASN A 130 9.78 12.65 -2.30
CA ASN A 130 11.08 12.04 -2.13
C ASN A 130 10.88 10.55 -1.79
N THR A 131 11.04 9.69 -2.81
CA THR A 131 10.83 8.25 -2.71
C THR A 131 11.77 7.59 -1.71
N ASP A 132 12.98 8.12 -1.54
CA ASP A 132 13.96 7.57 -0.60
C ASP A 132 13.49 7.81 0.84
N PHE A 133 12.97 9.01 1.12
CA PHE A 133 12.40 9.31 2.43
C PHE A 133 11.16 8.46 2.71
N VAL A 134 10.25 8.32 1.73
CA VAL A 134 9.09 7.45 1.86
C VAL A 134 9.51 5.99 2.12
N GLY A 135 10.54 5.50 1.43
CA GLY A 135 11.11 4.18 1.65
C GLY A 135 11.64 3.98 3.08
N LYS A 136 12.20 5.02 3.70
CA LYS A 136 12.58 4.98 5.13
C LYS A 136 11.36 4.92 6.06
N LEU A 137 10.25 5.56 5.70
CA LEU A 137 9.02 5.58 6.50
C LEU A 137 8.26 4.25 6.50
N VAL A 138 8.34 3.49 5.41
CA VAL A 138 7.77 2.12 5.32
C VAL A 138 8.82 1.03 5.53
N GLY A 139 10.04 1.41 5.92
CA GLY A 139 11.15 0.48 6.05
C GLY A 139 11.13 -0.27 7.39
N PRO A 140 11.80 -1.43 7.45
CA PRO A 140 11.86 -2.25 8.66
C PRO A 140 12.52 -1.54 9.83
N GLN A 141 13.38 -0.55 9.57
CA GLN A 141 13.96 0.30 10.59
C GLN A 141 12.87 1.08 11.33
N LEU A 142 12.09 1.93 10.66
CA LEU A 142 11.07 2.72 11.36
C LEU A 142 9.98 1.83 11.93
N LEU A 143 9.38 0.96 11.12
CA LEU A 143 8.24 0.15 11.54
C LEU A 143 8.61 -0.82 12.68
N GLY A 144 9.81 -1.40 12.64
CA GLY A 144 10.32 -2.22 13.73
C GLY A 144 10.49 -1.42 15.02
N HIS A 145 11.06 -0.21 14.97
CA HIS A 145 11.13 0.68 16.15
C HIS A 145 9.76 1.06 16.70
N LEU A 146 8.76 1.29 15.84
CA LEU A 146 7.38 1.49 16.26
C LEU A 146 6.84 0.23 16.96
N GLY A 147 7.13 -0.96 16.45
CA GLY A 147 6.83 -2.23 17.12
C GLY A 147 7.50 -2.38 18.49
N LEU A 148 8.74 -1.91 18.63
CA LEU A 148 9.46 -1.90 19.91
C LEU A 148 8.80 -0.99 20.96
N LEU A 149 8.27 0.17 20.55
CA LEU A 149 7.51 1.06 21.44
C LEU A 149 6.26 0.39 22.03
N TYR A 150 5.66 -0.56 21.29
CA TYR A 150 4.55 -1.36 21.76
C TYR A 150 4.97 -2.69 22.41
N GLY A 151 6.27 -2.99 22.52
CA GLY A 151 6.77 -4.20 23.19
C GLY A 151 6.59 -5.49 22.39
N MET A 152 6.45 -5.43 21.06
CA MET A 152 6.18 -6.61 20.22
C MET A 152 7.31 -7.67 20.24
N GLN A 153 8.56 -7.25 20.44
CA GLN A 153 9.72 -8.13 20.61
C GLN A 153 9.59 -9.16 21.74
N LEU A 154 8.71 -8.90 22.71
CA LEU A 154 8.49 -9.75 23.86
C LEU A 154 7.66 -10.99 23.50
N HIS A 155 6.75 -10.86 22.54
CA HIS A 155 5.95 -11.99 22.06
C HIS A 155 6.82 -13.03 21.36
N ASP A 156 7.70 -12.59 20.46
CA ASP A 156 8.65 -13.46 19.75
C ASP A 156 9.58 -14.22 20.70
N PHE A 157 10.02 -13.56 21.76
CA PHE A 157 10.86 -14.17 22.78
C PHE A 157 10.15 -15.31 23.53
N MET A 158 8.83 -15.20 23.72
CA MET A 158 8.03 -16.21 24.42
C MET A 158 7.61 -17.39 23.55
N THR A 159 7.35 -17.16 22.26
CA THR A 159 6.91 -18.21 21.32
C THR A 159 8.07 -19.04 20.77
N SER A 160 9.29 -18.48 20.76
CA SER A 160 10.55 -19.17 20.41
C SER A 160 10.85 -20.35 21.36
N LYS A 161 10.69 -21.58 20.87
CA LYS A 161 11.09 -22.81 21.60
C LYS A 161 12.59 -23.07 21.59
N THR A 162 13.34 -22.46 20.68
CA THR A 162 14.70 -22.91 20.31
C THR A 162 15.81 -21.95 20.71
N ASN A 163 15.53 -20.69 21.07
CA ASN A 163 16.51 -19.80 21.70
C ASN A 163 15.79 -18.63 22.38
N ARG A 164 15.51 -18.77 23.69
CA ARG A 164 15.05 -17.68 24.56
C ARG A 164 16.20 -16.76 24.99
N SER A 165 17.27 -16.67 24.21
CA SER A 165 18.47 -15.89 24.56
C SER A 165 18.89 -14.90 23.48
N THR A 166 18.30 -14.97 22.29
CA THR A 166 18.56 -14.03 21.19
C THR A 166 17.41 -13.06 21.00
N VAL A 167 17.74 -11.78 21.05
CA VAL A 167 16.85 -10.67 20.66
C VAL A 167 16.39 -10.91 19.21
N PRO A 168 15.09 -10.77 18.90
CA PRO A 168 14.61 -10.95 17.53
C PRO A 168 15.25 -9.91 16.59
N ALA A 169 15.48 -10.31 15.34
CA ALA A 169 15.92 -9.37 14.31
C ALA A 169 14.86 -8.26 14.12
N MET A 170 15.29 -7.05 13.79
CA MET A 170 14.40 -5.90 13.57
C MET A 170 13.33 -6.18 12.52
N GLU A 171 13.68 -6.93 11.46
CA GLU A 171 12.77 -7.40 10.42
C GLU A 171 11.57 -8.15 11.03
N ARG A 172 11.77 -9.08 11.96
CA ARG A 172 10.66 -9.81 12.60
C ARG A 172 9.75 -8.93 13.45
N VAL A 173 10.33 -7.89 14.07
CA VAL A 173 9.54 -6.92 14.84
C VAL A 173 8.70 -6.06 13.90
N CYS A 174 9.24 -5.70 12.73
CA CYS A 174 8.50 -5.05 11.66
C CYS A 174 7.35 -5.94 11.16
N ASP A 175 7.63 -7.20 10.81
CA ASP A 175 6.61 -8.16 10.33
C ASP A 175 5.48 -8.30 11.35
N SER A 176 5.83 -8.38 12.64
CA SER A 176 4.86 -8.44 13.74
C SER A 176 4.04 -7.16 13.85
N PHE A 177 4.66 -5.99 13.68
CA PHE A 177 3.96 -4.70 13.67
C PHE A 177 2.95 -4.63 12.53
N GLU A 178 3.35 -5.00 11.32
CA GLU A 178 2.46 -5.08 10.17
C GLU A 178 1.33 -6.08 10.42
N ALA A 179 1.62 -7.25 10.98
CA ALA A 179 0.59 -8.23 11.32
C ALA A 179 -0.45 -7.68 12.33
N VAL A 180 -0.02 -6.88 13.31
CA VAL A 180 -0.95 -6.20 14.23
C VAL A 180 -1.79 -5.15 13.49
N VAL A 181 -1.21 -4.43 12.53
CA VAL A 181 -1.96 -3.52 11.64
C VAL A 181 -3.01 -4.28 10.83
N GLY A 182 -2.66 -5.41 10.24
CA GLY A 182 -3.60 -6.27 9.52
C GLY A 182 -4.73 -6.77 10.43
N ALA A 183 -4.40 -7.24 11.64
CA ALA A 183 -5.39 -7.67 12.63
C ALA A 183 -6.36 -6.54 13.01
N ASN A 184 -5.84 -5.32 13.18
CA ASN A 184 -6.61 -4.14 13.51
C ASN A 184 -7.60 -3.78 12.38
N VAL A 185 -7.13 -3.72 11.12
CA VAL A 185 -8.02 -3.44 9.97
C VAL A 185 -9.14 -4.47 9.84
N LEU A 186 -8.85 -5.76 10.03
CA LEU A 186 -9.91 -6.77 9.97
C LEU A 186 -10.93 -6.62 11.12
N SER A 187 -10.49 -6.13 12.29
CA SER A 187 -11.34 -6.02 13.49
C SER A 187 -12.17 -4.74 13.50
N PHE A 188 -11.59 -3.62 13.07
CA PHE A 188 -12.18 -2.29 13.24
C PHE A 188 -12.35 -1.51 11.92
N GLY A 189 -11.78 -2.02 10.82
CA GLY A 189 -11.82 -1.38 9.51
C GLY A 189 -10.68 -0.38 9.27
N PHE A 190 -10.43 -0.09 8.00
CA PHE A 190 -9.35 0.80 7.56
C PHE A 190 -9.43 2.21 8.16
N GLU A 191 -10.61 2.83 8.16
CA GLU A 191 -10.75 4.22 8.64
C GLU A 191 -10.49 4.33 10.13
N HIS A 192 -10.93 3.35 10.93
CA HIS A 192 -10.63 3.31 12.35
C HIS A 192 -9.13 3.17 12.59
N THR A 193 -8.48 2.22 11.91
CA THR A 193 -7.03 2.03 11.98
C THR A 193 -6.27 3.30 11.59
N ARG A 194 -6.69 3.97 10.51
CA ARG A 194 -6.09 5.21 10.01
C ARG A 194 -6.25 6.35 11.01
N ASP A 195 -7.47 6.67 11.41
CA ASP A 195 -7.75 7.92 12.13
C ASP A 195 -7.39 7.86 13.62
N TYR A 196 -7.52 6.70 14.26
CA TYR A 196 -7.37 6.57 15.71
C TYR A 196 -6.02 6.02 16.16
N TRP A 197 -5.28 5.34 15.29
CA TRP A 197 -4.03 4.69 15.70
C TRP A 197 -2.87 4.94 14.75
N LEU A 198 -2.92 4.40 13.53
CA LEU A 198 -1.77 4.38 12.63
C LEU A 198 -1.47 5.78 12.05
N GLY A 199 -2.48 6.58 11.74
CA GLY A 199 -2.29 7.96 11.31
C GLY A 199 -1.62 8.83 12.37
N PRO A 200 -2.16 8.91 13.61
CA PRO A 200 -1.50 9.60 14.72
C PRO A 200 -0.08 9.08 15.03
N LEU A 201 0.17 7.78 14.87
CA LEU A 201 1.48 7.16 15.04
C LEU A 201 2.48 7.59 13.96
N LEU A 202 2.05 7.68 12.70
CA LEU A 202 2.91 8.04 11.57
C LEU A 202 3.07 9.55 11.39
N GLN A 203 2.13 10.36 11.90
CA GLN A 203 2.09 11.81 11.65
C GLN A 203 3.38 12.56 12.03
N PRO A 204 4.06 12.31 13.16
CA PRO A 204 5.32 12.99 13.48
C PRO A 204 6.41 12.77 12.42
N TRP A 205 6.46 11.57 11.86
CA TRP A 205 7.43 11.18 10.84
C TRP A 205 7.07 11.74 9.46
N VAL A 206 5.77 11.84 9.16
CA VAL A 206 5.27 12.56 7.98
C VAL A 206 5.55 14.06 8.10
N ASN A 207 5.46 14.64 9.28
CA ASN A 207 5.77 16.06 9.48
C ASN A 207 7.23 16.38 9.15
N LEU A 208 8.17 15.49 9.50
CA LEU A 208 9.58 15.61 9.09
C LEU A 208 9.74 15.66 7.56
N PHE A 209 9.00 14.83 6.84
CA PHE A 209 8.97 14.86 5.38
C PHE A 209 8.49 16.22 4.86
N THR A 210 7.41 16.75 5.44
CA THR A 210 6.84 18.03 4.97
C THR A 210 7.67 19.25 5.37
N GLY A 211 8.33 19.21 6.53
CA GLY A 211 9.12 20.33 7.06
C GLY A 211 10.49 20.49 6.41
N THR A 212 11.04 19.44 5.81
CA THR A 212 12.37 19.47 5.15
C THR A 212 12.34 19.98 3.71
N SER A 213 11.16 20.22 3.13
CA SER A 213 11.00 20.56 1.71
C SER A 213 11.17 22.06 1.37
N THR A 214 11.65 22.92 2.28
CA THR A 214 11.73 24.36 1.97
C THR A 214 12.90 24.76 1.05
N ASP A 215 13.95 23.97 0.82
CA ASP A 215 15.13 24.51 0.09
C ASP A 215 15.88 23.61 -0.93
N SER A 216 15.44 22.38 -1.27
CA SER A 216 16.14 21.64 -2.33
C SER A 216 15.21 20.91 -3.31
N VAL A 217 14.98 21.56 -4.45
CA VAL A 217 14.46 20.91 -5.65
C VAL A 217 15.57 20.03 -6.23
N PHE A 218 15.68 18.80 -5.75
CA PHE A 218 16.48 17.78 -6.41
C PHE A 218 15.57 16.98 -7.34
N VAL A 219 15.38 17.49 -8.56
CA VAL A 219 14.86 16.67 -9.66
C VAL A 219 15.95 15.66 -9.98
N SER A 220 15.82 14.43 -9.50
CA SER A 220 16.81 13.39 -9.82
C SER A 220 16.80 13.15 -11.34
N SER A 221 17.97 13.33 -11.95
CA SER A 221 18.25 13.18 -13.38
C SER A 221 18.05 11.75 -13.90
N THR A 222 17.73 10.80 -13.01
CA THR A 222 17.51 9.38 -13.31
C THR A 222 16.19 9.13 -14.05
N ALA A 223 15.19 10.00 -13.88
CA ALA A 223 13.92 9.91 -14.60
C ALA A 223 14.08 10.12 -16.12
N ARG A 224 15.15 10.78 -16.57
CA ARG A 224 15.38 11.11 -17.99
C ARG A 224 15.95 9.94 -18.81
N SER A 225 16.66 9.02 -18.15
CA SER A 225 17.37 7.88 -18.78
C SER A 225 16.49 6.63 -18.94
N LEU A 226 15.55 6.39 -18.01
CA LEU A 226 14.62 5.26 -18.10
C LEU A 226 13.46 5.54 -19.07
N HIS A 227 13.02 6.80 -19.14
CA HIS A 227 11.97 7.25 -20.06
C HIS A 227 12.38 7.09 -21.53
N GLN A 228 13.67 7.29 -21.87
CA GLN A 228 14.18 7.10 -23.24
C GLN A 228 14.42 5.63 -23.64
N LYS A 229 14.50 4.69 -22.68
CA LYS A 229 14.74 3.26 -22.98
C LYS A 229 13.48 2.39 -23.01
N ILE A 230 12.39 2.82 -22.36
CA ILE A 230 11.11 2.09 -22.32
C ILE A 230 10.20 2.45 -23.51
N ILE A 231 10.39 3.62 -24.15
CA ILE A 231 9.63 4.03 -25.35
C ILE A 231 9.91 3.13 -26.57
N ALA A 232 10.99 2.34 -26.58
CA ALA A 232 11.41 1.57 -27.74
C ALA A 232 10.74 0.17 -27.90
N GLY A 233 9.69 -0.17 -27.15
CA GLY A 233 9.16 -1.55 -27.15
C GLY A 233 7.66 -1.76 -26.92
N PHE A 234 6.81 -0.73 -27.01
CA PHE A 234 5.36 -0.90 -26.83
C PHE A 234 4.56 -0.33 -28.00
N ASP A 235 3.78 -1.21 -28.66
CA ASP A 235 2.90 -0.85 -29.77
C ASP A 235 1.69 -0.03 -29.31
N GLN A 236 1.26 0.86 -30.20
CA GLN A 236 0.52 2.09 -29.92
C GLN A 236 -0.94 1.97 -30.39
N VAL A 237 -1.92 2.47 -29.61
CA VAL A 237 -3.36 2.50 -30.00
C VAL A 237 -3.78 3.90 -30.47
N PRO A 238 -4.25 4.08 -31.73
CA PRO A 238 -4.63 5.40 -32.25
C PRO A 238 -5.95 5.89 -31.65
N VAL A 239 -5.99 7.15 -31.21
CA VAL A 239 -7.20 7.80 -30.68
C VAL A 239 -7.65 8.94 -31.62
N GLY A 240 -8.95 9.03 -31.90
CA GLY A 240 -9.55 10.08 -32.74
C GLY A 240 -9.52 11.49 -32.12
N PRO A 241 -9.96 12.54 -32.85
CA PRO A 241 -9.77 13.94 -32.46
C PRO A 241 -10.50 14.30 -31.15
N CYS A 242 -9.75 14.88 -30.22
CA CYS A 242 -10.21 15.29 -28.89
C CYS A 242 -11.01 16.61 -28.95
N ARG A 243 -12.26 16.63 -28.47
CA ARG A 243 -13.11 17.84 -28.37
C ARG A 243 -12.73 18.68 -27.14
N SER A 244 -12.86 20.01 -27.24
CA SER A 244 -12.65 20.95 -26.13
C SER A 244 -13.53 20.63 -24.91
N LEU A 245 -12.95 20.74 -23.71
CA LEU A 245 -13.53 20.26 -22.46
C LEU A 245 -14.78 21.06 -22.02
N ASN A 246 -15.91 20.37 -21.94
CA ASN A 246 -16.86 20.49 -20.83
C ASN A 246 -16.70 19.19 -20.02
N LEU A 247 -16.15 19.25 -18.80
CA LEU A 247 -16.04 18.09 -17.89
C LEU A 247 -17.43 17.76 -17.32
N ASP A 248 -18.30 17.20 -18.16
CA ASP A 248 -19.53 16.61 -17.68
C ASP A 248 -19.20 15.23 -17.07
N THR A 249 -19.41 15.08 -15.76
CA THR A 249 -19.11 13.85 -15.01
C THR A 249 -19.86 12.62 -15.55
N SER A 250 -20.93 12.83 -16.34
CA SER A 250 -21.63 11.76 -17.05
C SER A 250 -20.83 11.12 -18.19
N SER A 251 -19.74 11.75 -18.64
CA SER A 251 -18.89 11.26 -19.75
C SER A 251 -17.87 10.17 -19.37
N PHE A 252 -17.63 9.95 -18.07
CA PHE A 252 -16.77 8.87 -17.55
C PHE A 252 -17.44 7.49 -17.59
N ILE A 253 -18.72 7.42 -17.95
CA ILE A 253 -19.51 6.19 -17.96
C ILE A 253 -19.58 5.65 -19.38
N LEU A 254 -19.40 4.34 -19.56
CA LEU A 254 -19.71 3.67 -20.83
C LEU A 254 -21.11 4.09 -21.30
N PRO A 255 -21.32 4.34 -22.61
CA PRO A 255 -22.63 4.71 -23.10
C PRO A 255 -23.64 3.60 -22.76
N ARG A 256 -24.65 3.96 -21.96
CA ARG A 256 -25.70 3.05 -21.50
C ARG A 256 -26.94 3.12 -22.39
N ASN A 257 -27.65 2.02 -22.47
CA ASN A 257 -28.99 1.91 -23.03
C ASN A 257 -29.99 2.68 -22.15
N ALA A 258 -31.20 2.95 -22.66
CA ALA A 258 -32.25 3.66 -21.92
C ALA A 258 -32.68 2.96 -20.60
N ASN A 259 -32.39 1.66 -20.48
CA ASN A 259 -32.63 0.86 -19.28
C ASN A 259 -31.43 0.82 -18.31
N GLY A 260 -30.36 1.57 -18.60
CA GLY A 260 -29.16 1.63 -17.77
C GLY A 260 -28.15 0.51 -17.99
N SER A 261 -28.34 -0.44 -18.93
CA SER A 261 -27.31 -1.45 -19.25
C SER A 261 -26.23 -0.89 -20.18
N PRO A 262 -24.96 -1.37 -20.16
CA PRO A 262 -23.96 -0.99 -21.16
C PRO A 262 -24.42 -1.30 -22.60
N ARG A 263 -24.05 -0.48 -23.59
CA ARG A 263 -24.37 -0.70 -25.02
C ARG A 263 -23.65 -1.90 -25.64
N LEU A 264 -22.46 -2.23 -25.13
CA LEU A 264 -21.65 -3.40 -25.48
C LEU A 264 -21.34 -4.16 -24.19
N SER A 265 -21.22 -5.49 -24.22
CA SER A 265 -20.79 -6.21 -23.03
C SER A 265 -19.34 -5.86 -22.71
N ALA A 266 -18.95 -5.91 -21.43
CA ALA A 266 -17.57 -5.63 -21.05
C ALA A 266 -16.58 -6.62 -21.68
N ALA A 267 -17.01 -7.87 -21.91
CA ALA A 267 -16.22 -8.86 -22.61
C ALA A 267 -15.98 -8.46 -24.07
N ASP A 268 -17.02 -7.96 -24.76
CA ASP A 268 -16.90 -7.50 -26.14
C ASP A 268 -15.98 -6.29 -26.25
N LEU A 269 -16.11 -5.32 -25.33
CA LEU A 269 -15.28 -4.11 -25.34
C LEU A 269 -13.81 -4.43 -25.01
N LEU A 270 -13.56 -5.35 -24.09
CA LEU A 270 -12.21 -5.83 -23.79
C LEU A 270 -11.64 -6.68 -24.93
N ALA A 271 -12.47 -7.43 -25.65
CA ALA A 271 -12.08 -8.20 -26.83
C ALA A 271 -11.75 -7.28 -28.02
N GLU A 272 -12.54 -6.22 -28.24
CA GLU A 272 -12.24 -5.19 -29.24
C GLU A 272 -10.90 -4.49 -28.95
N LEU A 273 -10.62 -4.16 -27.67
CA LEU A 273 -9.32 -3.60 -27.26
C LEU A 273 -8.15 -4.57 -27.47
N GLY A 274 -8.41 -5.88 -27.55
CA GLY A 274 -7.40 -6.91 -27.86
C GLY A 274 -7.24 -7.20 -29.36
N ALA A 275 -8.25 -6.92 -30.18
CA ALA A 275 -8.28 -7.27 -31.60
C ALA A 275 -7.38 -6.40 -32.49
N ASP A 276 -6.95 -5.22 -32.02
CA ASP A 276 -6.12 -4.26 -32.76
C ASP A 276 -4.62 -4.63 -32.83
N GLY A 277 -4.25 -5.88 -32.50
CA GLY A 277 -2.89 -6.41 -32.72
C GLY A 277 -1.79 -5.81 -31.82
N ALA A 278 -2.14 -4.90 -30.90
CA ALA A 278 -1.24 -4.48 -29.84
C ALA A 278 -1.08 -5.64 -28.83
N ALA A 279 0.12 -5.85 -28.31
CA ALA A 279 0.58 -6.95 -27.45
C ALA A 279 -0.13 -7.09 -26.07
N TRP A 280 -1.46 -7.00 -26.04
CA TRP A 280 -2.36 -7.19 -24.91
C TRP A 280 -2.87 -8.63 -24.79
N ASP A 281 -2.41 -9.51 -25.69
CA ASP A 281 -2.94 -10.85 -26.00
C ASP A 281 -2.85 -11.92 -24.89
N GLU A 282 -2.30 -11.61 -23.71
CA GLU A 282 -2.05 -12.65 -22.69
C GLU A 282 -3.13 -12.78 -21.61
N VAL A 283 -3.92 -11.74 -21.34
CA VAL A 283 -5.02 -11.82 -20.35
C VAL A 283 -6.32 -12.00 -21.10
N ASP A 284 -6.71 -13.26 -21.31
CA ASP A 284 -7.94 -13.67 -21.99
C ASP A 284 -9.17 -13.30 -21.14
N ALA A 285 -9.62 -12.04 -21.25
CA ALA A 285 -10.76 -11.50 -20.53
C ALA A 285 -12.06 -12.28 -20.82
N SER A 286 -12.12 -13.03 -21.92
CA SER A 286 -13.25 -13.91 -22.24
C SER A 286 -13.46 -15.02 -21.20
N ARG A 287 -12.43 -15.32 -20.39
CA ARG A 287 -12.48 -16.33 -19.32
C ARG A 287 -12.98 -15.79 -17.99
N VAL A 288 -13.17 -14.47 -17.90
CA VAL A 288 -13.69 -13.80 -16.71
C VAL A 288 -15.21 -13.74 -16.80
N ILE A 289 -15.88 -14.17 -15.73
CA ILE A 289 -17.35 -14.13 -15.65
C ILE A 289 -17.71 -12.79 -15.03
N PHE A 290 -18.19 -11.86 -15.84
CA PHE A 290 -18.58 -10.52 -15.38
C PHE A 290 -20.04 -10.48 -14.94
N PRO A 291 -20.37 -9.75 -13.87
CA PRO A 291 -21.76 -9.47 -13.54
C PRO A 291 -22.41 -8.59 -14.63
N PRO A 292 -23.75 -8.64 -14.81
CA PRO A 292 -24.44 -7.89 -15.86
C PRO A 292 -24.21 -6.37 -15.83
N ALA A 293 -23.89 -5.82 -14.66
CA ALA A 293 -23.65 -4.40 -14.45
C ALA A 293 -22.15 -4.01 -14.48
N TYR A 294 -21.29 -4.84 -15.08
CA TYR A 294 -19.85 -4.57 -15.16
C TYR A 294 -19.48 -3.66 -16.35
N PRO A 295 -18.50 -2.75 -16.21
CA PRO A 295 -17.88 -2.35 -14.94
C PRO A 295 -18.90 -1.64 -14.04
N PRO A 296 -18.79 -1.82 -12.70
CA PRO A 296 -19.64 -1.09 -11.76
C PRO A 296 -19.54 0.41 -12.01
N ALA A 297 -20.66 1.11 -11.85
CA ALA A 297 -20.65 2.57 -11.97
C ALA A 297 -19.63 3.16 -10.99
N ALA A 298 -18.77 4.04 -11.47
CA ALA A 298 -17.87 4.78 -10.59
C ALA A 298 -18.71 5.54 -9.54
N PRO A 299 -18.21 5.67 -8.30
CA PRO A 299 -18.87 6.49 -7.29
C PRO A 299 -19.07 7.91 -7.82
N CYS A 300 -20.12 8.58 -7.34
CA CYS A 300 -20.53 9.87 -7.88
C CYS A 300 -19.37 10.89 -7.81
N LEU A 301 -18.91 11.32 -8.98
CA LEU A 301 -17.88 12.36 -9.13
C LEU A 301 -18.44 13.78 -8.95
N ALA A 302 -19.75 13.94 -8.67
CA ALA A 302 -20.38 15.25 -8.56
C ALA A 302 -19.77 16.09 -7.42
N ASP A 303 -19.31 15.44 -6.35
CA ASP A 303 -18.68 16.10 -5.21
C ASP A 303 -17.16 16.24 -5.37
N THR A 304 -16.59 15.67 -6.45
CA THR A 304 -15.15 15.75 -6.72
C THR A 304 -14.78 17.11 -7.29
N SER A 305 -13.76 17.74 -6.71
CA SER A 305 -13.22 19.00 -7.24
C SER A 305 -12.80 18.85 -8.71
N PRO A 306 -13.31 19.69 -9.63
CA PRO A 306 -12.91 19.65 -11.04
C PRO A 306 -11.40 19.83 -11.23
N SER A 307 -10.74 20.58 -10.35
CA SER A 307 -9.28 20.77 -10.39
C SER A 307 -8.53 19.51 -9.98
N ALA A 308 -9.02 18.76 -9.00
CA ALA A 308 -8.43 17.49 -8.59
C ALA A 308 -8.57 16.43 -9.71
N LEU A 309 -9.75 16.36 -10.33
CA LEU A 309 -9.98 15.47 -11.47
C LEU A 309 -9.12 15.84 -12.68
N ALA A 310 -9.01 17.14 -13.00
CA ALA A 310 -8.12 17.61 -14.07
C ALA A 310 -6.65 17.29 -13.79
N ALA A 311 -6.20 17.44 -12.53
CA ALA A 311 -4.85 17.07 -12.12
C ALA A 311 -4.61 15.55 -12.22
N ALA A 312 -5.57 14.71 -11.83
CA ALA A 312 -5.48 13.26 -11.99
C ALA A 312 -5.37 12.82 -13.46
N MET A 313 -5.98 13.58 -14.37
CA MET A 313 -5.90 13.35 -15.81
C MET A 313 -4.71 14.04 -16.48
N THR A 314 -3.83 14.71 -15.74
CA THR A 314 -2.65 15.38 -16.30
C THR A 314 -1.42 14.47 -16.22
N ASP A 315 -0.97 14.00 -17.38
CA ASP A 315 0.22 13.15 -17.45
C ASP A 315 1.50 13.90 -17.08
N ILE A 316 2.51 13.18 -16.60
CA ILE A 316 3.78 13.76 -16.19
C ILE A 316 4.50 14.48 -17.33
N THR A 317 4.35 14.02 -18.57
CA THR A 317 4.95 14.66 -19.74
C THR A 317 4.42 16.08 -19.92
N TYR A 318 3.12 16.29 -19.68
CA TYR A 318 2.46 17.60 -19.81
C TYR A 318 2.99 18.67 -18.84
N ARG A 319 3.49 18.27 -17.66
CA ARG A 319 4.11 19.21 -16.70
C ARG A 319 5.33 19.91 -17.28
N ILE A 320 6.17 19.18 -18.00
CA ILE A 320 7.49 19.66 -18.43
C ILE A 320 7.34 20.89 -19.33
N GLU A 321 6.24 20.98 -20.07
CA GLU A 321 6.01 22.05 -21.04
C GLU A 321 5.08 23.16 -20.52
N PHE A 322 4.06 22.83 -19.71
CA PHE A 322 3.00 23.79 -19.34
C PHE A 322 2.90 24.13 -17.85
N GLY A 323 3.84 23.67 -17.01
CA GLY A 323 3.87 23.99 -15.58
C GLY A 323 2.69 23.45 -14.76
N CYS A 324 1.89 22.55 -15.33
CA CYS A 324 0.75 21.93 -14.67
C CYS A 324 1.20 20.89 -13.62
N THR A 325 0.40 20.72 -12.57
CA THR A 325 0.66 19.73 -11.52
C THR A 325 0.32 18.33 -12.03
N PRO A 326 1.29 17.41 -12.15
CA PRO A 326 1.05 16.10 -12.72
C PRO A 326 0.26 15.23 -11.74
N ASN A 327 -0.34 14.17 -12.27
CA ASN A 327 -1.11 13.20 -11.48
C ASN A 327 -0.27 12.35 -10.52
N THR A 328 1.06 12.56 -10.44
CA THR A 328 2.00 11.67 -9.73
C THR A 328 1.60 11.41 -8.29
N GLY A 329 1.05 12.41 -7.61
CA GLY A 329 0.68 12.26 -6.21
C GLY A 329 -0.60 11.47 -5.99
N TYR A 330 -1.67 11.85 -6.69
CA TYR A 330 -2.92 11.07 -6.69
C TYR A 330 -2.69 9.64 -7.16
N ARG A 331 -1.82 9.45 -8.16
CA ARG A 331 -1.42 8.13 -8.64
C ARG A 331 -0.79 7.30 -7.54
N ALA A 332 0.20 7.85 -6.83
CA ALA A 332 0.88 7.11 -5.78
C ALA A 332 -0.08 6.74 -4.63
N LEU A 333 -0.93 7.68 -4.21
CA LEU A 333 -2.00 7.41 -3.25
C LEU A 333 -2.94 6.30 -3.75
N GLY A 334 -3.42 6.39 -4.98
CA GLY A 334 -4.32 5.41 -5.57
C GLY A 334 -3.71 4.02 -5.74
N LEU A 335 -2.42 3.93 -6.08
CA LEU A 335 -1.69 2.67 -6.11
C LEU A 335 -1.75 1.97 -4.74
N HIS A 336 -1.42 2.68 -3.66
CA HIS A 336 -1.44 2.11 -2.32
C HIS A 336 -2.86 1.77 -1.84
N LEU A 337 -3.86 2.58 -2.20
CA LEU A 337 -5.27 2.29 -1.91
C LEU A 337 -5.79 1.06 -2.66
N CYS A 338 -5.46 0.92 -3.95
CA CYS A 338 -5.76 -0.28 -4.72
C CYS A 338 -5.12 -1.50 -4.07
N ARG A 339 -3.84 -1.40 -3.68
CA ARG A 339 -3.12 -2.48 -2.99
C ARG A 339 -3.84 -2.86 -1.69
N ALA A 340 -4.12 -1.91 -0.81
CA ALA A 340 -4.84 -2.17 0.44
C ALA A 340 -6.21 -2.81 0.21
N ALA A 341 -7.00 -2.30 -0.74
CA ALA A 341 -8.35 -2.79 -1.01
C ALA A 341 -8.33 -4.22 -1.56
N VAL A 342 -7.47 -4.47 -2.57
CA VAL A 342 -7.29 -5.80 -3.17
C VAL A 342 -6.80 -6.79 -2.14
N THR A 343 -5.80 -6.43 -1.32
CA THR A 343 -5.29 -7.29 -0.25
C THR A 343 -6.36 -7.63 0.79
N GLU A 344 -7.12 -6.62 1.25
CA GLU A 344 -8.20 -6.81 2.22
C GLU A 344 -9.28 -7.76 1.67
N LEU A 345 -9.66 -7.58 0.41
CA LEU A 345 -10.61 -8.46 -0.28
C LEU A 345 -10.08 -9.89 -0.39
N ILE A 346 -8.80 -10.07 -0.74
CA ILE A 346 -8.19 -11.39 -0.87
C ILE A 346 -8.18 -12.10 0.49
N VAL A 347 -7.74 -11.40 1.55
CA VAL A 347 -7.67 -11.95 2.91
C VAL A 347 -9.06 -12.37 3.41
N LYS A 348 -10.10 -11.56 3.14
CA LYS A 348 -11.49 -11.83 3.54
C LYS A 348 -12.20 -12.89 2.70
N ARG A 349 -11.91 -12.97 1.41
CA ARG A 349 -12.65 -13.84 0.47
C ARG A 349 -12.02 -15.21 0.31
N PHE A 350 -10.69 -15.29 0.39
CA PHE A 350 -9.93 -16.53 0.19
C PHE A 350 -9.28 -16.97 1.51
N GLU A 351 -10.11 -17.26 2.53
CA GLU A 351 -9.65 -17.71 3.84
C GLU A 351 -8.78 -18.97 3.78
N SER A 352 -8.99 -19.84 2.80
CA SER A 352 -8.20 -21.06 2.59
C SER A 352 -6.95 -20.88 1.75
N ALA A 353 -6.76 -19.73 1.09
CA ALA A 353 -5.62 -19.53 0.19
C ALA A 353 -4.30 -19.45 0.97
N ASN A 354 -3.26 -20.09 0.44
CA ASN A 354 -1.91 -19.92 0.99
C ASN A 354 -1.28 -18.59 0.52
N PRO A 355 -0.19 -18.13 1.15
CA PRO A 355 0.46 -16.87 0.77
C PRO A 355 0.82 -16.77 -0.73
N ALA A 356 1.32 -17.85 -1.35
CA ALA A 356 1.67 -17.86 -2.77
C ALA A 356 0.46 -17.62 -3.68
N GLU A 357 -0.67 -18.24 -3.36
CA GLU A 357 -1.94 -18.04 -4.05
C GLU A 357 -2.44 -16.60 -3.90
N MET A 358 -2.35 -16.05 -2.69
CA MET A 358 -2.75 -14.67 -2.41
C MET A 358 -1.89 -13.66 -3.19
N VAL A 359 -0.57 -13.86 -3.23
CA VAL A 359 0.37 -13.06 -4.04
C VAL A 359 0.04 -13.19 -5.53
N THR A 360 -0.27 -14.39 -6.01
CA THR A 360 -0.70 -14.61 -7.40
C THR A 360 -1.96 -13.81 -7.70
N ILE A 361 -3.01 -13.94 -6.88
CA ILE A 361 -4.27 -13.21 -7.08
C ILE A 361 -4.04 -11.69 -7.07
N GLN A 362 -3.24 -11.18 -6.12
CA GLN A 362 -2.94 -9.75 -6.03
C GLN A 362 -2.15 -9.25 -7.23
N SER A 363 -1.09 -9.95 -7.64
CA SER A 363 -0.25 -9.53 -8.77
C SER A 363 -1.04 -9.46 -10.08
N GLU A 364 -1.94 -10.41 -10.32
CA GLU A 364 -2.87 -10.34 -11.47
C GLU A 364 -3.84 -9.16 -11.37
N CYS A 365 -4.39 -8.89 -10.18
CA CYS A 365 -5.33 -7.80 -9.98
C CYS A 365 -4.70 -6.40 -10.08
N LEU A 366 -3.42 -6.28 -9.72
CA LEU A 366 -2.69 -5.02 -9.71
C LEU A 366 -1.71 -4.88 -10.89
N ASP A 367 -1.79 -5.79 -11.86
CA ASP A 367 -0.98 -5.75 -13.07
C ASP A 367 -1.30 -4.48 -13.89
N GLU A 368 -0.24 -3.91 -14.49
CA GLU A 368 -0.35 -2.69 -15.30
C GLU A 368 -1.31 -2.89 -16.48
N ARG A 369 -1.39 -4.08 -17.06
CA ARG A 369 -2.29 -4.32 -18.20
C ARG A 369 -3.74 -4.30 -17.74
N LEU A 370 -4.05 -4.93 -16.60
CA LEU A 370 -5.41 -4.92 -16.06
C LEU A 370 -5.82 -3.51 -15.64
N LEU A 371 -4.98 -2.80 -14.87
CA LEU A 371 -5.28 -1.43 -14.44
C LEU A 371 -5.42 -0.48 -15.64
N GLY A 372 -4.60 -0.65 -16.67
CA GLY A 372 -4.72 0.08 -17.93
C GLY A 372 -6.05 -0.17 -18.64
N ARG A 373 -6.49 -1.44 -18.73
CA ARG A 373 -7.81 -1.83 -19.27
C ARG A 373 -8.96 -1.25 -18.46
N LEU A 374 -8.86 -1.23 -17.14
CA LEU A 374 -9.84 -0.55 -16.29
C LEU A 374 -9.90 0.95 -16.61
N GLY A 375 -8.75 1.61 -16.79
CA GLY A 375 -8.71 3.00 -17.26
C GLY A 375 -9.41 3.21 -18.62
N PHE A 376 -9.28 2.26 -19.56
CA PHE A 376 -10.01 2.31 -20.82
C PHE A 376 -11.52 2.10 -20.64
N LEU A 377 -11.93 1.15 -19.80
CA LEU A 377 -13.34 0.88 -19.47
C LEU A 377 -14.05 2.11 -18.87
N PHE A 378 -13.32 2.94 -18.12
CA PHE A 378 -13.81 4.22 -17.59
C PHE A 378 -13.55 5.41 -18.52
N ASN A 379 -13.22 5.18 -19.79
CA ASN A 379 -12.95 6.20 -20.81
C ASN A 379 -11.87 7.23 -20.43
N LEU A 380 -10.94 6.91 -19.51
CA LEU A 380 -9.96 7.88 -19.00
C LEU A 380 -9.03 8.40 -20.10
N HIS A 381 -8.81 7.58 -21.13
CA HIS A 381 -8.03 7.93 -22.31
C HIS A 381 -8.56 9.17 -23.06
N ARG A 382 -9.86 9.48 -22.95
CA ARG A 382 -10.47 10.67 -23.57
C ARG A 382 -10.22 11.95 -22.79
N HIS A 383 -9.85 11.82 -21.52
CA HIS A 383 -9.68 12.92 -20.60
C HIS A 383 -8.21 13.20 -20.27
N LEU A 384 -7.32 12.25 -20.57
CA LEU A 384 -5.89 12.36 -20.39
C LEU A 384 -5.30 13.55 -21.17
N ARG A 385 -4.61 14.43 -20.45
CA ARG A 385 -3.80 15.52 -21.01
C ARG A 385 -2.37 15.01 -21.17
N VAL A 386 -2.02 14.65 -22.38
CA VAL A 386 -0.68 14.18 -22.78
C VAL A 386 -0.06 15.22 -23.70
N LEU A 387 1.28 15.30 -23.71
CA LEU A 387 1.97 16.11 -24.71
C LEU A 387 1.67 15.63 -26.12
N ARG A 388 1.28 16.56 -26.99
CA ARG A 388 1.09 16.28 -28.42
C ARG A 388 2.44 16.35 -29.12
N SER A 389 2.73 15.36 -29.95
CA SER A 389 3.76 15.52 -30.98
C SER A 389 3.30 16.61 -31.95
N ALA A 390 4.16 17.58 -32.27
CA ALA A 390 3.84 18.66 -33.19
C ALA A 390 3.60 18.19 -34.65
N GLN A 391 3.90 16.92 -34.96
CA GLN A 391 3.89 16.37 -36.32
C GLN A 391 2.76 15.38 -36.60
N ASP A 392 1.96 14.96 -35.60
CA ASP A 392 0.97 13.89 -35.78
C ASP A 392 -0.38 14.30 -35.16
N ASP A 393 -1.45 14.26 -35.97
CA ASP A 393 -2.83 14.51 -35.52
C ASP A 393 -3.38 13.32 -34.72
N SER A 394 -2.68 12.19 -34.72
CA SER A 394 -2.96 11.03 -33.87
C SER A 394 -2.10 11.09 -32.60
N TYR A 395 -2.73 10.89 -31.44
CA TYR A 395 -2.01 10.68 -30.18
C TYR A 395 -2.29 9.28 -29.65
N TYR A 396 -1.27 8.70 -29.03
CA TYR A 396 -1.28 7.34 -28.53
C TYR A 396 -1.21 7.36 -27.02
N ILE A 397 -2.11 6.63 -26.36
CA ILE A 397 -2.09 6.45 -24.92
C ILE A 397 -1.56 5.06 -24.62
N THR A 398 -0.48 5.01 -23.87
CA THR A 398 0.13 3.76 -23.44
C THR A 398 -0.67 3.09 -22.31
N ALA A 399 -0.50 1.77 -22.15
CA ALA A 399 -1.00 1.02 -21.00
C ALA A 399 -0.64 1.69 -19.67
N ARG A 400 0.62 2.17 -19.59
CA ARG A 400 1.15 2.87 -18.43
C ARG A 400 0.39 4.14 -18.12
N GLN A 401 0.15 4.97 -19.13
CA GLN A 401 -0.57 6.24 -18.94
C GLN A 401 -2.02 5.99 -18.51
N SER A 402 -2.69 4.98 -19.08
CA SER A 402 -4.04 4.60 -18.63
C SER A 402 -4.03 4.06 -17.20
N THR A 403 -3.03 3.26 -16.83
CA THR A 403 -2.83 2.77 -15.45
C THR A 403 -2.62 3.90 -14.47
N ASP A 404 -1.72 4.83 -14.80
CA ASP A 404 -1.39 5.98 -14.00
C ASP A 404 -2.64 6.87 -13.81
N ALA A 405 -3.46 7.04 -14.87
CA ALA A 405 -4.73 7.76 -14.79
C ALA A 405 -5.77 7.06 -13.90
N PHE A 406 -5.89 5.73 -14.02
CA PHE A 406 -6.81 4.95 -13.21
C PHE A 406 -6.44 5.01 -11.72
N GLN A 407 -5.16 4.83 -11.39
CA GLN A 407 -4.66 5.01 -10.03
C GLN A 407 -4.89 6.44 -9.54
N ALA A 408 -4.62 7.45 -10.36
CA ALA A 408 -4.89 8.83 -9.97
C ALA A 408 -6.38 9.10 -9.70
N LEU A 409 -7.29 8.52 -10.49
CA LEU A 409 -8.72 8.58 -10.23
C LEU A 409 -9.08 7.93 -8.88
N VAL A 410 -8.52 6.77 -8.56
CA VAL A 410 -8.72 6.10 -7.26
C VAL A 410 -8.28 7.00 -6.10
N GLY A 411 -7.12 7.63 -6.22
CA GLY A 411 -6.62 8.58 -5.21
C GLY A 411 -7.54 9.79 -5.03
N VAL A 412 -8.06 10.36 -6.11
CA VAL A 412 -9.02 11.48 -6.06
C VAL A 412 -10.36 11.05 -5.46
N LEU A 413 -10.87 9.88 -5.86
CA LEU A 413 -12.11 9.32 -5.32
C LEU A 413 -11.99 9.14 -3.81
N TYR A 414 -10.91 8.54 -3.32
CA TYR A 414 -10.66 8.38 -1.88
C TYR A 414 -10.72 9.70 -1.11
N LEU A 415 -10.06 10.74 -1.62
CA LEU A 415 -10.04 12.04 -0.98
C LEU A 415 -11.42 12.73 -1.02
N THR A 416 -12.28 12.34 -1.96
CA THR A 416 -13.64 12.90 -2.10
C THR A 416 -14.66 12.15 -1.23
N ILE A 417 -14.72 10.81 -1.35
CA ILE A 417 -15.82 10.00 -0.82
C ILE A 417 -15.41 9.12 0.38
N GLY A 418 -14.12 9.10 0.74
CA GLY A 418 -13.60 8.27 1.81
C GLY A 418 -13.33 6.81 1.41
N TRP A 419 -13.00 5.97 2.39
CA TRP A 419 -12.60 4.59 2.14
C TRP A 419 -13.78 3.68 1.84
N ALA A 420 -14.86 3.74 2.62
CA ALA A 420 -15.92 2.73 2.56
C ALA A 420 -16.63 2.67 1.18
N PRO A 421 -17.02 3.80 0.55
CA PRO A 421 -17.60 3.73 -0.79
C PRO A 421 -16.58 3.31 -1.85
N LEU A 422 -15.32 3.75 -1.70
CA LEU A 422 -14.23 3.39 -2.61
C LEU A 422 -13.94 1.88 -2.57
N SER A 423 -13.72 1.31 -1.39
CA SER A 423 -13.40 -0.12 -1.23
C SER A 423 -14.55 -1.01 -1.69
N THR A 424 -15.80 -0.57 -1.50
CA THR A 424 -16.97 -1.24 -2.08
C THR A 424 -16.92 -1.27 -3.60
N TRP A 425 -16.65 -0.13 -4.24
CA TRP A 425 -16.53 -0.04 -5.70
C TRP A 425 -15.35 -0.84 -6.25
N LEU A 426 -14.16 -0.73 -5.63
CA LEU A 426 -12.99 -1.53 -5.99
C LEU A 426 -13.26 -3.04 -5.80
N GLY A 427 -14.02 -3.42 -4.77
CA GLY A 427 -14.46 -4.79 -4.57
C GLY A 427 -15.32 -5.31 -5.71
N GLN A 428 -16.32 -4.55 -6.15
CA GLN A 428 -17.13 -4.92 -7.31
C GLN A 428 -16.30 -4.99 -8.61
N LEU A 429 -15.28 -4.14 -8.73
CA LEU A 429 -14.41 -4.06 -9.90
C LEU A 429 -13.43 -5.24 -9.98
N PHE A 430 -12.78 -5.60 -8.88
CA PHE A 430 -11.72 -6.63 -8.86
C PHE A 430 -12.21 -8.04 -8.58
N THR A 431 -13.36 -8.24 -7.91
CA THR A 431 -13.85 -9.59 -7.56
C THR A 431 -13.91 -10.55 -8.75
N PRO A 432 -14.47 -10.18 -9.92
CA PRO A 432 -14.51 -11.10 -11.07
C PRO A 432 -13.12 -11.57 -11.52
N TRP A 433 -12.13 -10.68 -11.47
CA TRP A 433 -10.74 -10.99 -11.83
C TRP A 433 -10.08 -11.89 -10.78
N MET A 434 -10.28 -11.59 -9.50
CA MET A 434 -9.76 -12.40 -8.40
C MET A 434 -10.28 -13.84 -8.49
N GLU A 435 -11.58 -14.02 -8.73
CA GLU A 435 -12.20 -15.34 -8.88
C GLU A 435 -11.65 -16.08 -10.11
N ALA A 436 -11.52 -15.39 -11.24
CA ALA A 436 -10.97 -16.00 -12.45
C ALA A 436 -9.51 -16.43 -12.27
N THR A 437 -8.69 -15.67 -11.53
CA THR A 437 -7.33 -16.06 -11.18
C THR A 437 -7.30 -17.23 -10.21
N ASN A 438 -8.10 -17.17 -9.14
CA ASN A 438 -8.17 -18.23 -8.14
C ASN A 438 -8.62 -19.57 -8.74
N ASP A 439 -9.57 -19.55 -9.66
CA ASP A 439 -10.09 -20.75 -10.35
C ASP A 439 -9.16 -21.25 -11.47
N GLY A 440 -8.04 -20.56 -11.73
CA GLY A 440 -7.09 -20.88 -12.81
C GLY A 440 -7.63 -20.59 -14.22
N ARG A 441 -8.73 -19.83 -14.33
CA ARG A 441 -9.28 -19.37 -15.62
C ARG A 441 -8.38 -18.33 -16.26
N LEU A 442 -7.81 -17.43 -15.44
CA LEU A 442 -6.72 -16.55 -15.84
C LEU A 442 -5.38 -17.23 -15.58
N ARG A 443 -4.50 -17.25 -16.59
CA ARG A 443 -3.14 -17.76 -16.41
C ARG A 443 -2.34 -16.73 -15.63
N ALA A 444 -1.71 -17.18 -14.56
CA ALA A 444 -0.75 -16.37 -13.82
C ALA A 444 0.38 -15.95 -14.77
N PHE A 445 0.81 -14.69 -14.69
CA PHE A 445 1.95 -14.19 -15.43
C PHE A 445 3.21 -14.99 -15.06
N PRO A 446 4.18 -15.12 -15.99
CA PRO A 446 5.41 -15.86 -15.74
C PRO A 446 6.12 -15.45 -14.44
N GLY A 447 6.07 -14.16 -14.05
CA GLY A 447 6.64 -13.67 -12.80
C GLY A 447 5.95 -14.21 -11.54
N ALA A 448 4.62 -14.30 -11.54
CA ALA A 448 3.85 -14.87 -10.44
C ALA A 448 4.09 -16.39 -10.33
N GLN A 449 4.25 -17.07 -11.47
CA GLN A 449 4.62 -18.49 -11.50
C GLN A 449 6.01 -18.74 -10.89
N VAL A 450 6.99 -17.88 -11.19
CA VAL A 450 8.35 -17.97 -10.61
C VAL A 450 8.32 -17.75 -9.09
N LEU A 451 7.52 -16.79 -8.60
CA LEU A 451 7.33 -16.56 -7.16
C LEU A 451 6.70 -17.77 -6.47
N ARG A 452 5.66 -18.36 -7.07
CA ARG A 452 5.00 -19.58 -6.58
C ARG A 452 5.99 -20.75 -6.48
N GLU A 453 6.78 -20.97 -7.53
CA GLU A 453 7.83 -22.00 -7.53
C GLU A 453 8.93 -21.73 -6.49
N ALA A 454 9.28 -20.48 -6.23
CA ALA A 454 10.27 -20.11 -5.22
C ALA A 454 9.77 -20.38 -3.79
N GLU A 455 8.51 -20.05 -3.49
CA GLU A 455 7.89 -20.32 -2.20
C GLU A 455 7.62 -21.82 -1.97
N GLU A 456 7.23 -22.56 -3.00
CA GLU A 456 7.12 -24.02 -2.94
C GLU A 456 8.47 -24.68 -2.63
N ARG A 457 9.57 -24.16 -3.18
CA ARG A 457 10.92 -24.66 -2.85
C ARG A 457 11.30 -24.33 -1.40
N GLN A 458 10.98 -23.13 -0.91
CA GLN A 458 11.24 -22.75 0.48
C GLN A 458 10.42 -23.58 1.49
N SER A 459 9.13 -23.78 1.23
CA SER A 459 8.24 -24.58 2.09
C SER A 459 8.63 -26.07 2.11
N GLN A 460 9.22 -26.59 1.04
CA GLN A 460 9.79 -27.94 0.99
C GLN A 460 11.18 -28.06 1.64
N GLY A 461 11.69 -27.01 2.30
CA GLY A 461 13.02 -26.99 2.91
C GLY A 461 14.17 -27.08 1.89
N ARG A 462 13.89 -26.89 0.60
CA ARG A 462 14.89 -26.87 -0.47
C ARG A 462 15.43 -25.45 -0.57
N GLY A 463 16.36 -25.13 0.33
CA GLY A 463 17.11 -23.88 0.25
C GLY A 463 17.77 -23.69 -1.12
N PRO A 464 18.02 -22.45 -1.55
CA PRO A 464 18.63 -22.17 -2.84
C PRO A 464 19.94 -22.94 -2.97
N LYS A 465 20.03 -23.83 -3.97
CA LYS A 465 21.29 -24.49 -4.30
C LYS A 465 22.29 -23.40 -4.63
N ARG A 466 23.28 -23.18 -3.77
CA ARG A 466 24.41 -22.29 -4.04
C ARG A 466 25.12 -22.77 -5.32
N GLN A 467 24.73 -22.22 -6.47
CA GLN A 467 25.49 -22.30 -7.71
C GLN A 467 26.74 -21.43 -7.55
N GLY A 468 27.75 -21.97 -6.86
CA GLY A 468 28.94 -21.20 -6.55
C GLY A 468 29.96 -21.97 -5.73
N GLN A 469 30.18 -23.26 -6.01
CA GLN A 469 31.27 -24.01 -5.38
C GLN A 469 31.74 -25.23 -6.20
N ARG A 470 31.77 -25.12 -7.54
CA ARG A 470 32.31 -26.16 -8.44
C ARG A 470 33.32 -25.63 -9.47
N ALA A 471 34.02 -24.54 -9.17
CA ALA A 471 35.04 -23.97 -10.05
C ALA A 471 36.46 -23.90 -9.44
N ARG A 472 36.76 -24.71 -8.41
CA ARG A 472 38.12 -24.77 -7.80
C ARG A 472 38.54 -26.18 -7.37
N GLU A 473 38.26 -27.20 -8.18
CA GLU A 473 38.95 -28.51 -8.05
C GLU A 473 39.12 -29.07 -9.46
N GLY A 474 40.29 -28.86 -10.05
CA GLY A 474 40.58 -29.27 -11.42
C GLY A 474 41.82 -28.57 -11.97
N GLY A 475 42.97 -28.78 -11.32
CA GLY A 475 44.23 -28.19 -11.73
C GLY A 475 45.39 -28.62 -10.84
N GLU A 476 45.63 -29.92 -10.73
CA GLU A 476 46.91 -30.51 -10.34
C GLU A 476 46.90 -32.02 -10.71
N THR A 477 47.42 -32.33 -11.89
CA THR A 477 48.29 -33.49 -12.24
C THR A 477 48.62 -33.40 -13.73
#